data_AF-A0A645DLR5-F1
#
_entry.id   AF-A0A645DLR5-F1
#
_cell.length_a   1.000
_cell.length_b   1.000
_cell.length_c   1.000
_cell.angle_alpha   90.00
_cell.angle_beta   90.00
_cell.angle_gamma   90.00
#
_symmetry.space_group_name_H-M   'P 1'
#
loop_
_entity.id
_entity.type
_entity.pdbx_description
1 polymer ?
#
loop_
_entity_poly.entity_id
_entity_poly.type
_entity_poly.pdbx_seq_one_letter_code
_entity_poly.pdbx_strand_id
1 'polypeptide(L)'
;MMGAIGAAIIAKSAVRKNGFTNFRGFDIAHRDIFSRSFDCEGCSNKCEVVKICEENKVIGYFGDRCGKWGSKLAEAKIDLLA
;
A
#
# COMPACT_ATOMS: atom_id res chain seq x y z
N MET A 1 15.86 6.09 5.69
CA MET A 1 15.01 5.09 6.39
C MET A 1 14.68 5.67 7.76
N MET A 2 13.41 5.84 8.11
CA MET A 2 13.04 6.02 9.52
C MET A 2 13.01 4.63 10.15
N GLY A 3 13.78 4.41 11.22
CA GLY A 3 13.74 3.15 11.96
C GLY A 3 12.41 2.92 12.69
N ALA A 4 12.30 1.84 13.45
CA ALA A 4 11.06 1.47 14.16
C ALA A 4 10.48 2.61 15.02
N ILE A 5 11.35 3.36 15.71
CA ILE A 5 10.94 4.52 16.53
C ILE A 5 10.32 5.63 15.66
N GLY A 6 10.91 5.93 14.50
CA GLY A 6 10.38 6.95 13.60
C GLY A 6 9.02 6.57 13.02
N ALA A 7 8.84 5.29 12.67
CA ALA A 7 7.54 4.77 12.24
C ALA A 7 6.47 4.92 13.35
N ALA A 8 6.82 4.63 14.60
CA ALA A 8 5.92 4.81 15.75
C ALA A 8 5.53 6.28 15.97
N ILE A 9 6.47 7.21 15.83
CA ILE A 9 6.20 8.66 15.94
C ILE A 9 5.23 9.12 14.86
N ILE A 10 5.43 8.69 13.60
CA ILE A 10 4.51 9.02 12.50
C ILE A 10 3.12 8.45 12.77
N ALA A 11 3.04 7.17 13.16
CA ALA A 11 1.77 6.52 13.47
C ALA A 11 1.04 7.26 14.59
N LYS A 12 1.73 7.63 15.68
CA LYS A 12 1.18 8.41 16.78
C LYS A 12 0.63 9.76 16.31
N SER A 13 1.36 10.47 15.44
CA SER A 13 0.93 11.75 14.88
C SER A 13 -0.34 11.60 14.01
N ALA A 14 -0.38 10.58 13.16
CA ALA A 14 -1.52 10.30 12.29
C ALA A 14 -2.79 9.95 13.10
N VAL A 15 -2.67 9.11 14.12
CA VAL A 15 -3.80 8.75 15.00
C VAL A 15 -4.27 9.94 15.83
N ARG A 16 -3.36 10.78 16.32
CA ARG A 16 -3.72 12.02 17.03
C ARG A 16 -4.55 12.97 16.16
N LYS A 17 -4.26 13.03 14.86
CA LYS A 17 -5.01 13.87 13.90
C LYS A 17 -6.36 13.26 13.51
N ASN A 18 -6.41 11.95 13.26
CA ASN A 18 -7.60 11.30 12.70
C ASN A 18 -8.54 10.70 13.76
N GLY A 19 -8.06 10.44 14.98
CA GLY A 19 -8.83 9.82 16.06
C GLY A 19 -8.99 8.29 15.97
N PHE A 20 -8.71 7.70 14.81
CA PHE A 20 -8.82 6.26 14.58
C PHE A 20 -7.67 5.73 13.70
N THR A 21 -7.55 4.39 13.63
CA THR A 21 -6.56 3.70 12.79
C THR A 21 -7.27 2.84 11.75
N ASN A 22 -6.61 2.58 10.62
CA ASN A 22 -7.05 1.57 9.65
C ASN A 22 -6.33 0.22 9.86
N PHE A 23 -5.96 -0.10 11.10
CA PHE A 23 -5.32 -1.38 11.41
C PHE A 23 -6.29 -2.52 11.13
N ARG A 24 -5.90 -3.43 10.24
CA ARG A 24 -6.74 -4.56 9.78
C ARG A 24 -6.86 -5.70 10.80
N GLY A 25 -6.19 -5.62 11.94
CA GLY A 25 -6.08 -6.71 12.92
C GLY A 25 -4.92 -7.65 12.63
N PHE A 26 -4.66 -8.56 13.57
CA PHE A 26 -3.58 -9.55 13.46
C PHE A 26 -3.94 -10.76 12.58
N ASP A 27 -5.22 -10.91 12.24
CA ASP A 27 -5.71 -11.95 11.34
C ASP A 27 -5.01 -11.95 9.97
N ILE A 28 -4.47 -10.81 9.53
CA ILE A 28 -3.68 -10.68 8.30
C ILE A 28 -2.49 -11.64 8.24
N ALA A 29 -1.96 -12.08 9.39
CA ALA A 29 -0.84 -13.01 9.45
C ALA A 29 -1.23 -14.43 8.98
N HIS A 30 -2.51 -14.75 8.99
CA HIS A 30 -3.06 -16.02 8.54
C HIS A 30 -3.59 -15.99 7.10
N ARG A 31 -3.54 -14.83 6.44
CA ARG A 31 -4.05 -14.66 5.07
C ARG A 31 -2.97 -14.87 4.03
N ASP A 32 -3.35 -15.46 2.91
CA ASP A 32 -2.47 -15.65 1.77
C ASP A 32 -2.25 -14.32 1.02
N ILE A 33 -1.19 -13.62 1.42
CA ILE A 33 -0.71 -12.40 0.77
C ILE A 33 0.53 -12.75 -0.04
N PHE A 34 0.49 -12.51 -1.34
CA PHE A 34 1.63 -12.72 -2.23
C PHE A 34 1.97 -11.47 -3.03
N SER A 35 3.24 -11.32 -3.39
CA SER A 35 3.74 -10.23 -4.21
C SER A 35 4.22 -10.74 -5.57
N ARG A 36 4.00 -9.95 -6.63
CA ARG A 36 4.61 -10.20 -7.95
C ARG A 36 5.22 -8.90 -8.48
N SER A 37 6.42 -8.96 -9.05
CA SER A 37 7.02 -7.82 -9.74
C SER A 37 6.69 -7.82 -11.23
N PHE A 38 6.67 -6.63 -11.83
CA PHE A 38 6.56 -6.41 -13.27
C PHE A 38 7.18 -5.07 -13.64
N ASP A 39 7.58 -4.94 -14.91
CA ASP A 39 8.15 -3.69 -15.44
C ASP A 39 7.05 -2.73 -15.91
N CYS A 40 7.12 -1.47 -15.46
CA CYS A 40 6.16 -0.46 -15.89
C CYS A 40 6.42 -0.02 -17.34
N GLU A 41 5.53 -0.36 -18.26
CA GLU A 41 5.62 0.10 -19.66
C GLU A 41 5.24 1.58 -19.86
N GLY A 42 4.69 2.21 -18.83
CA GLY A 42 4.21 3.59 -18.89
C GLY A 42 5.29 4.66 -18.68
N CYS A 43 6.55 4.32 -18.41
CA CYS A 43 7.61 5.31 -18.21
C CYS A 43 8.89 4.93 -18.94
N SER A 44 9.66 5.94 -19.34
CA SER A 44 10.95 5.77 -20.02
C SER A 44 11.96 4.93 -19.23
N ASN A 45 11.85 4.97 -17.90
CA ASN A 45 12.76 4.26 -17.00
C ASN A 45 12.36 2.80 -16.75
N LYS A 46 11.23 2.33 -17.29
CA LYS A 46 10.67 0.99 -17.04
C LYS A 46 10.80 0.57 -15.58
N CYS A 47 10.29 1.41 -14.67
CA CYS A 47 10.50 1.15 -13.25
C CYS A 47 9.86 -0.18 -12.85
N GLU A 48 10.59 -0.97 -12.06
CA GLU A 48 10.06 -2.20 -11.47
C GLU A 48 8.96 -1.83 -10.46
N VAL A 49 7.81 -2.48 -10.58
CA VAL A 49 6.67 -2.30 -9.70
C VAL A 49 6.28 -3.65 -9.10
N VAL A 50 6.09 -3.68 -7.79
CA VAL A 50 5.61 -4.84 -7.06
C VAL A 50 4.13 -4.68 -6.80
N LYS A 51 3.31 -5.60 -7.33
CA LYS A 51 1.90 -5.74 -6.95
C LYS A 51 1.77 -6.65 -5.75
N ILE A 52 0.93 -6.26 -4.80
CA ILE A 52 0.56 -7.03 -3.62
C ILE A 52 -0.86 -7.53 -3.82
N CYS A 53 -1.04 -8.84 -3.70
CA CYS A 53 -2.30 -9.52 -3.89
C CYS A 53 -2.70 -10.29 -2.63
N GLU A 54 -3.98 -10.26 -2.30
CA GLU A 54 -4.61 -11.02 -1.22
C GLU A 54 -5.85 -11.69 -1.80
N GLU A 55 -6.01 -13.01 -1.64
CA GLU A 55 -7.18 -13.76 -2.14
C GLU A 55 -7.55 -13.43 -3.61
N ASN A 56 -6.54 -13.39 -4.50
CA ASN A 56 -6.67 -12.98 -5.91
C ASN A 56 -7.06 -11.51 -6.18
N LYS A 57 -7.22 -10.66 -5.16
CA LYS A 57 -7.46 -9.22 -5.31
C LYS A 57 -6.18 -8.43 -5.14
N VAL A 58 -5.98 -7.41 -5.97
CA VAL A 58 -4.84 -6.50 -5.83
C VAL A 58 -5.17 -5.48 -4.74
N ILE A 59 -4.35 -5.46 -3.69
CA ILE A 59 -4.51 -4.55 -2.54
C ILE A 59 -3.46 -3.44 -2.50
N GLY A 60 -2.40 -3.57 -3.30
CA GLY A 60 -1.17 -2.79 -3.15
C GLY A 60 -0.36 -2.70 -4.45
N TYR A 61 0.22 -1.53 -4.71
CA TYR A 61 1.38 -1.40 -5.58
C TYR A 61 2.49 -0.70 -4.79
N PHE A 62 3.73 -1.14 -4.96
CA PHE A 62 4.91 -0.57 -4.33
C PHE A 62 6.09 -0.54 -5.31
N GLY A 63 7.04 0.37 -5.08
CA GLY A 63 8.28 0.45 -5.86
C GLY A 63 8.22 1.31 -7.12
N ASP A 64 7.06 1.89 -7.46
CA ASP A 64 6.92 2.74 -8.63
C ASP A 64 7.63 4.08 -8.45
N ARG A 65 8.64 4.34 -9.29
CA ARG A 65 9.35 5.63 -9.29
C ARG A 65 8.60 6.74 -9.99
N CYS A 66 7.67 6.37 -10.89
CA CYS A 66 6.92 7.31 -11.71
C CYS A 66 5.60 7.77 -11.08
N GLY A 67 5.19 7.21 -9.94
CA GLY A 67 3.94 7.56 -9.25
C GLY A 67 2.66 7.09 -9.95
N LYS A 68 2.75 6.35 -11.05
CA LYS A 68 1.60 5.89 -11.84
C LYS A 68 0.81 4.76 -11.17
N TRP A 69 1.42 4.03 -10.24
CA TRP A 69 0.82 2.84 -9.64
C TRP A 69 0.48 3.06 -8.16
N GLY A 70 1.31 3.80 -7.43
CA GLY A 70 1.06 4.11 -6.02
C GLY A 70 -0.28 4.82 -5.77
N SER A 71 -0.77 5.61 -6.74
CA SER A 71 -2.04 6.34 -6.62
C SER A 71 -3.29 5.53 -6.99
N LYS A 72 -3.15 4.42 -7.74
CA LYS A 72 -4.31 3.66 -8.29
C LYS A 72 -5.19 2.99 -7.24
N LEU A 73 -4.67 2.76 -6.02
CA LEU A 73 -5.44 2.13 -4.95
C LEU A 73 -6.16 3.13 -4.04
N ALA A 74 -5.86 4.42 -4.15
CA ALA A 74 -6.62 5.45 -3.46
C ALA A 74 -8.05 5.57 -4.03
N GLU A 75 -8.24 5.26 -5.32
CA GLU A 75 -9.53 5.33 -6.01
C GLU A 75 -10.49 4.19 -5.62
N ALA A 76 -9.98 2.97 -5.38
CA ALA A 76 -10.83 1.82 -5.04
C ALA A 76 -11.54 1.92 -3.67
N LYS A 77 -11.12 2.85 -2.79
CA LYS A 77 -11.78 3.11 -1.51
C LYS A 77 -12.99 4.03 -1.63
N ILE A 78 -13.14 4.76 -2.75
CA ILE A 78 -14.23 5.70 -2.97
C ILE A 78 -15.51 4.94 -3.41
N ASP A 79 -15.38 3.85 -4.15
CA ASP A 79 -16.52 3.06 -4.65
C ASP A 79 -17.11 2.04 -3.66
N LEU A 80 -16.47 1.84 -2.50
CA LEU A 80 -16.97 0.95 -1.43
C LEU A 80 -17.77 1.69 -0.33
N LEU A 81 -18.00 2.99 -0.52
CA LEU A 81 -18.75 3.87 0.39
C LEU A 81 -19.91 4.62 -0.32
N ALA A 82 -20.29 4.19 -1.53
CA ALA A 82 -21.48 4.67 -2.24
C ALA A 82 -22.67 3.71 -2.05
#